data_AF-A0AAN8RFA8-F1
#
_entry.id   AF-A0AAN8RFA8-F1
#
_cell.length_a   1.000
_cell.length_b   1.000
_cell.length_c   1.000
_cell.angle_alpha   90.00
_cell.angle_beta   90.00
_cell.angle_gamma   90.00
#
_symmetry.space_group_name_H-M   'P 1'
#
loop_
_entity.id
_entity.type
_entity.pdbx_description
1 polymer ?
#
loop_
_entity_poly.entity_id
_entity_poly.type
_entity_poly.pdbx_seq_one_letter_code
_entity_poly.pdbx_strand_id
1 'polypeptide(L)'
;MNNEPVDPLALLHNTSFNLHKVTPLNAPASLSSAASLKSHSSRLTNLLRGDVLRGVRVASEAVEDSTSRTGSLKRVEFSALKIPRASDNGELRSIAVVFVYEKITYSAFLVQDPGQDAAQESDQASRRMSTRRAATRTEQSNSYPLLLTRLPASLQSRFIEYLAENFDCHISNLRIPDRFIIDAIEKHVEVFTPTNDPDDDIQATRNLQIWLEPPLLPQDGESGGFNKHGKLQTLKTIQMTFSRADLPGMMYKGNELKQKQKQGEIDKRGAFELAFSLYAYHHMGILVEKMRVSKAACGEFVIGTTADGSGKCKLLPTRLPVSVPVEESFIEGRKAHGGVLSALVHLAT
;
A
#
# COMPACT_ATOMS: atom_id res chain seq x y z
N MET A 1 5.91 -10.00 33.06
CA MET A 1 5.79 -8.90 32.07
C MET A 1 4.73 -9.29 31.07
N ASN A 2 3.77 -8.39 30.89
CA ASN A 2 2.38 -8.66 30.59
C ASN A 2 2.13 -9.45 29.31
N ASN A 3 1.16 -10.36 29.38
CA ASN A 3 0.53 -11.01 28.25
C ASN A 3 -0.44 -10.02 27.57
N GLU A 4 0.00 -8.78 27.38
CA GLU A 4 -0.85 -7.71 26.87
C GLU A 4 -1.26 -8.04 25.43
N PRO A 5 -2.55 -7.95 25.12
CA PRO A 5 -3.02 -8.14 23.76
C PRO A 5 -2.45 -7.02 22.89
N VAL A 6 -1.74 -7.39 21.83
CA VAL A 6 -1.25 -6.45 20.83
C VAL A 6 -2.37 -6.20 19.84
N ASP A 7 -2.79 -4.94 19.70
CA ASP A 7 -3.77 -4.58 18.68
C ASP A 7 -3.10 -4.53 17.28
N PRO A 8 -3.43 -5.46 16.36
CA PRO A 8 -2.83 -5.49 15.04
C PRO A 8 -3.24 -4.28 14.17
N LEU A 9 -4.42 -3.67 14.38
CA LEU A 9 -4.81 -2.47 13.62
C LEU A 9 -3.92 -1.29 13.97
N ALA A 10 -3.64 -1.07 15.26
CA ALA A 10 -2.73 -0.03 15.69
C ALA A 10 -1.33 -0.17 15.05
N LEU A 11 -0.86 -1.40 14.81
CA LEU A 11 0.44 -1.66 14.18
C LEU A 11 0.47 -1.33 12.68
N LEU A 12 -0.68 -1.30 12.00
CA LEU A 12 -0.78 -0.96 10.58
C LEU A 12 -0.55 0.54 10.33
N HIS A 13 -0.89 1.38 11.30
CA HIS A 13 -0.78 2.83 11.18
C HIS A 13 0.57 3.37 11.69
N ASN A 14 0.95 4.54 11.18
CA ASN A 14 2.16 5.26 11.53
C ASN A 14 3.48 4.46 11.37
N THR A 15 3.42 3.36 10.63
CA THR A 15 4.52 2.42 10.43
C THR A 15 4.82 2.27 8.95
N SER A 16 6.10 2.17 8.58
CA SER A 16 6.51 1.94 7.20
C SER A 16 6.65 0.45 6.91
N PHE A 17 6.06 0.01 5.81
CA PHE A 17 6.03 -1.37 5.34
C PHE A 17 6.73 -1.49 3.98
N ASN A 18 7.45 -2.61 3.80
CA ASN A 18 7.84 -3.10 2.49
C ASN A 18 6.65 -3.81 1.84
N LEU A 19 6.49 -3.65 0.54
CA LEU A 19 5.37 -4.19 -0.23
C LEU A 19 5.81 -5.40 -1.07
N HIS A 20 5.01 -6.46 -1.04
CA HIS A 20 5.25 -7.66 -1.84
C HIS A 20 3.97 -8.09 -2.55
N LYS A 21 4.15 -8.60 -3.77
CA LYS A 21 3.15 -9.35 -4.52
C LYS A 21 3.25 -10.82 -4.13
N VAL A 22 2.09 -11.45 -3.95
CA VAL A 22 1.94 -12.88 -3.64
C VAL A 22 1.16 -13.56 -4.76
N THR A 23 1.67 -14.65 -5.34
CA THR A 23 1.06 -15.31 -6.50
C THR A 23 1.30 -16.83 -6.52
N PRO A 24 0.24 -17.65 -6.61
CA PRO A 24 -1.10 -17.45 -6.07
C PRO A 24 -1.12 -17.78 -4.56
N LEU A 25 -1.71 -16.94 -3.73
CA LEU A 25 -2.11 -17.35 -2.38
C LEU A 25 -3.63 -17.50 -2.36
N ASN A 26 -4.08 -18.57 -2.98
CA ASN A 26 -5.47 -18.97 -3.07
C ASN A 26 -5.78 -19.91 -1.90
N ALA A 27 -5.97 -19.29 -0.73
CA ALA A 27 -6.20 -20.00 0.50
C ALA A 27 -7.66 -20.50 0.56
N PRO A 28 -7.96 -21.80 0.75
CA PRO A 28 -9.32 -22.22 1.07
C PRO A 28 -9.84 -21.41 2.28
N ALA A 29 -11.12 -21.04 2.29
CA ALA A 29 -11.71 -20.24 3.36
C ALA A 29 -11.42 -20.78 4.79
N SER A 30 -11.17 -22.10 4.92
CA SER A 30 -10.74 -22.76 6.15
C SER A 30 -9.39 -22.28 6.71
N LEU A 31 -8.50 -21.71 5.89
CA LEU A 31 -7.23 -21.13 6.33
C LEU A 31 -7.40 -19.81 7.09
N SER A 32 -8.52 -19.11 6.89
CA SER A 32 -8.90 -17.95 7.70
C SER A 32 -9.59 -18.35 9.02
N SER A 33 -9.79 -19.65 9.28
CA SER A 33 -10.38 -20.12 10.53
C SER A 33 -9.42 -19.94 11.71
N ALA A 34 -9.98 -19.63 12.89
CA ALA A 34 -9.20 -19.45 14.10
C ALA A 34 -8.30 -20.66 14.45
N ALA A 35 -8.76 -21.89 14.15
CA ALA A 35 -7.99 -23.11 14.39
C ALA A 35 -6.76 -23.21 13.46
N SER A 36 -6.93 -22.89 12.17
CA SER A 36 -5.83 -22.85 11.21
C SER A 36 -4.81 -21.77 11.57
N LEU A 37 -5.27 -20.55 11.86
CA LEU A 37 -4.41 -19.44 12.26
C LEU A 37 -3.60 -19.77 13.53
N LYS A 38 -4.22 -20.43 14.53
CA LYS A 38 -3.52 -20.90 15.73
C LYS A 38 -2.47 -21.98 15.44
N SER A 39 -2.77 -22.88 14.50
CA SER A 39 -1.83 -23.90 14.03
C SER A 39 -0.60 -23.25 13.37
N HIS A 40 -0.81 -22.31 12.45
CA HIS A 40 0.28 -21.56 11.80
C HIS A 40 1.10 -20.71 12.79
N SER A 41 0.43 -20.10 13.78
CA SER A 41 1.10 -19.38 14.88
C SER A 41 2.08 -20.27 15.63
N SER A 42 1.63 -21.49 16.00
CA SER A 42 2.44 -22.46 16.74
C SER A 42 3.58 -23.02 15.89
N ARG A 43 3.29 -23.36 14.63
CA ARG A 43 4.28 -23.90 13.68
C ARG A 43 5.39 -22.89 13.40
N LEU A 44 5.04 -21.65 13.07
CA LEU A 44 6.03 -20.60 12.80
C LEU A 44 6.82 -20.23 14.07
N THR A 45 6.18 -20.19 15.25
CA THR A 45 6.89 -19.99 16.52
C THR A 45 7.92 -21.10 16.77
N ASN A 46 7.55 -22.37 16.57
CA ASN A 46 8.45 -23.50 16.75
C ASN A 46 9.57 -23.52 15.72
N LEU A 47 9.28 -23.16 14.46
CA LEU A 47 10.28 -23.03 13.41
C LEU A 47 11.33 -21.97 13.78
N LEU A 48 10.90 -20.75 14.11
CA LEU A 48 11.79 -19.65 14.45
C LEU A 48 12.58 -19.89 15.75
N ARG A 49 12.01 -20.59 16.73
CA ARG A 49 12.75 -21.03 17.93
C ARG A 49 13.73 -22.17 17.61
N GLY A 50 13.32 -23.12 16.77
CA GLY A 50 14.12 -24.26 16.36
C GLY A 50 15.35 -23.86 15.53
N ASP A 51 15.22 -22.84 14.69
CA ASP A 51 16.33 -22.22 13.94
C ASP A 51 17.37 -21.61 14.89
N VAL A 52 16.93 -20.99 15.99
CA VAL A 52 17.82 -20.49 17.05
C VAL A 52 18.54 -21.63 17.78
N LEU A 53 17.88 -22.77 17.97
CA LEU A 53 18.44 -23.95 18.67
C LEU A 53 19.37 -24.81 17.79
N ARG A 54 19.20 -24.83 16.47
CA ARG A 54 20.02 -25.61 15.53
C ARG A 54 21.33 -24.92 15.12
N GLY A 55 21.66 -23.79 15.73
CA GLY A 55 22.93 -23.11 15.46
C GLY A 55 23.03 -22.48 14.07
N VAL A 56 21.95 -22.46 13.28
CA VAL A 56 21.85 -21.68 12.04
C VAL A 56 21.60 -20.22 12.42
N ARG A 57 22.56 -19.64 13.15
CA ARG A 57 22.75 -18.20 13.21
C ARG A 57 23.32 -17.85 11.85
N VAL A 58 22.48 -17.41 10.91
CA VAL A 58 22.97 -16.80 9.66
C VAL A 58 23.68 -15.52 10.09
N ALA A 59 24.98 -15.65 10.40
CA ALA A 59 25.90 -14.56 10.63
C ALA A 59 26.12 -13.89 9.27
N SER A 60 25.17 -13.05 8.88
CA SER A 60 25.52 -11.88 8.10
C SER A 60 26.08 -10.89 9.11
N GLU A 61 27.30 -10.39 8.91
CA GLU A 61 28.06 -9.54 9.85
C GLU A 61 27.30 -8.27 10.31
N ALA A 62 26.17 -7.94 9.67
CA ALA A 62 25.25 -6.89 10.09
C ALA A 62 24.22 -7.29 11.18
N VAL A 63 24.15 -8.58 11.57
CA VAL A 63 23.07 -9.15 12.41
C VAL A 63 23.40 -9.19 13.90
N GLU A 64 24.68 -9.19 14.29
CA GLU A 64 25.07 -9.18 15.72
C GLU A 64 24.49 -7.98 16.48
N ASP A 65 24.40 -6.84 15.79
CA ASP A 65 23.88 -5.59 16.35
C ASP A 65 22.34 -5.60 16.50
N SER A 66 21.62 -6.32 15.62
CA SER A 66 20.16 -6.42 15.66
C SER A 66 19.64 -7.42 16.71
N THR A 67 20.41 -8.48 16.98
CA THR A 67 19.97 -9.59 17.85
C THR A 67 20.03 -9.21 19.33
N SER A 68 21.07 -8.48 19.75
CA SER A 68 21.18 -7.92 21.11
C SER A 68 20.04 -6.95 21.45
N ARG A 69 19.55 -6.22 20.44
CA ARG A 69 18.47 -5.23 20.55
C ARG A 69 17.06 -5.83 20.49
N THR A 70 16.90 -7.00 19.86
CA THR A 70 15.58 -7.63 19.66
C THR A 70 15.17 -8.51 20.85
N GLY A 71 16.14 -9.20 21.48
CA GLY A 71 15.89 -10.17 22.54
C GLY A 71 15.25 -11.48 22.03
N SER A 72 14.82 -12.36 22.93
CA SER A 72 14.28 -13.67 22.55
C SER A 72 12.87 -13.60 21.94
N LEU A 73 12.55 -14.54 21.03
CA LEU A 73 11.20 -14.65 20.46
C LEU A 73 10.23 -15.22 21.50
N LYS A 74 9.25 -14.42 21.91
CA LYS A 74 8.20 -14.86 22.83
C LYS A 74 7.16 -15.69 22.09
N ARG A 75 6.59 -15.19 21.00
CA ARG A 75 5.56 -15.89 20.21
C ARG A 75 5.29 -15.21 18.87
N VAL A 76 4.63 -15.93 17.97
CA VAL A 76 4.04 -15.41 16.74
C VAL A 76 2.52 -15.59 16.80
N GLU A 77 1.77 -14.59 16.38
CA GLU A 77 0.31 -14.60 16.37
C GLU A 77 -0.23 -14.31 14.97
N PHE A 78 -1.06 -15.21 14.46
CA PHE A 78 -1.87 -15.01 13.26
C PHE A 78 -3.29 -14.66 13.70
N SER A 79 -3.84 -13.57 13.19
CA SER A 79 -5.22 -13.15 13.49
C SER A 79 -5.90 -12.62 12.24
N ALA A 80 -7.19 -12.94 12.09
CA ALA A 80 -8.03 -12.31 11.08
C ALA A 80 -8.27 -10.85 11.47
N LEU A 81 -8.16 -9.96 10.50
CA LEU A 81 -8.20 -8.53 10.66
C LEU A 81 -9.16 -7.94 9.63
N LYS A 82 -9.95 -6.95 10.04
CA LYS A 82 -10.76 -6.14 9.15
C LYS A 82 -10.24 -4.72 9.18
N ILE A 83 -9.81 -4.23 8.03
CA ILE A 83 -9.24 -2.89 7.89
C ILE A 83 -10.35 -1.97 7.36
N PRO A 84 -10.78 -0.96 8.13
CA PRO A 84 -11.80 -0.01 7.67
C PRO A 84 -11.36 0.70 6.40
N ARG A 85 -12.28 0.85 5.44
CA ARG A 85 -12.09 1.71 4.26
C ARG A 85 -12.71 3.08 4.56
N ALA A 86 -12.15 4.13 3.96
CA ALA A 86 -12.55 5.51 4.28
C ALA A 86 -13.84 5.98 3.58
N SER A 87 -14.26 5.43 2.42
CA SER A 87 -15.44 5.92 1.66
C SER A 87 -16.65 5.05 1.70
N ASP A 88 -16.42 3.75 1.75
CA ASP A 88 -17.46 2.76 1.61
C ASP A 88 -17.48 2.09 2.98
N ASN A 89 -18.66 1.86 3.56
CA ASN A 89 -18.83 1.04 4.76
C ASN A 89 -18.33 -0.42 4.59
N GLY A 90 -17.50 -0.70 3.59
CA GLY A 90 -16.80 -1.94 3.36
C GLY A 90 -15.48 -2.02 4.14
N GLU A 91 -15.09 -3.24 4.46
CA GLU A 91 -13.88 -3.56 5.20
C GLU A 91 -12.95 -4.38 4.28
N LEU A 92 -11.66 -4.09 4.28
CA LEU A 92 -10.68 -4.99 3.65
C LEU A 92 -10.37 -6.11 4.62
N ARG A 93 -10.58 -7.35 4.20
CA ARG A 93 -10.17 -8.53 4.97
C ARG A 93 -8.65 -8.70 4.87
N SER A 94 -8.03 -9.01 6.00
CA SER A 94 -6.60 -9.21 6.10
C SER A 94 -6.26 -10.29 7.14
N ILE A 95 -5.10 -10.92 7.02
CA ILE A 95 -4.50 -11.73 8.07
C ILE A 95 -3.29 -10.95 8.60
N ALA A 96 -3.34 -10.57 9.86
CA ALA A 96 -2.21 -9.99 10.56
C ALA A 96 -1.32 -11.11 11.12
N VAL A 97 0.00 -10.92 10.97
CA VAL A 97 1.02 -11.80 11.55
C VAL A 97 1.93 -10.94 12.42
N VAL A 98 1.86 -11.15 13.73
CA VAL A 98 2.56 -10.34 14.73
C VAL A 98 3.65 -11.19 15.38
N PHE A 99 4.89 -10.71 15.32
CA PHE A 99 6.05 -11.37 15.92
C PHE A 99 6.42 -10.61 17.20
N VAL A 100 6.20 -11.24 18.34
CA VAL A 100 6.44 -10.64 19.66
C VAL A 100 7.79 -11.13 20.18
N TYR A 101 8.78 -10.25 20.22
CA TYR A 101 10.06 -10.48 20.87
C TYR A 101 10.08 -9.82 22.26
N GLU A 102 11.16 -10.02 23.01
CA GLU A 102 11.34 -9.40 24.32
C GLU A 102 11.33 -7.89 24.29
N LYS A 103 12.03 -7.29 23.30
CA LYS A 103 12.29 -5.85 23.26
C LYS A 103 11.59 -5.13 22.11
N ILE A 104 11.00 -5.86 21.16
CA ILE A 104 10.40 -5.29 19.95
C ILE A 104 9.27 -6.17 19.41
N THR A 105 8.33 -5.54 18.72
CA THR A 105 7.26 -6.22 17.98
C THR A 105 7.41 -5.90 16.50
N TYR A 106 7.40 -6.95 15.68
CA TYR A 106 7.34 -6.85 14.23
C TYR A 106 5.97 -7.29 13.71
N SER A 107 5.59 -6.82 12.52
CA SER A 107 4.29 -7.13 11.94
C SER A 107 4.37 -7.34 10.44
N ALA A 108 3.47 -8.19 9.95
CA ALA A 108 3.18 -8.38 8.55
C ALA A 108 1.66 -8.52 8.34
N PHE A 109 1.18 -8.16 7.15
CA PHE A 109 -0.25 -8.20 6.81
C PHE A 109 -0.45 -8.77 5.42
N LEU A 110 -1.20 -9.85 5.32
CA LEU A 110 -1.72 -10.38 4.06
C LEU A 110 -3.07 -9.73 3.80
N VAL A 111 -3.24 -9.01 2.70
CA VAL A 111 -4.47 -8.26 2.40
C VAL A 111 -5.21 -8.95 1.26
N GLN A 112 -6.49 -9.21 1.48
CA GLN A 112 -7.36 -9.93 0.54
C GLN A 112 -7.81 -9.03 -0.61
N ASP A 113 -8.01 -9.62 -1.79
CA ASP A 113 -8.68 -8.97 -2.92
C ASP A 113 -10.19 -8.80 -2.65
N PRO A 114 -10.73 -7.56 -2.57
CA PRO A 114 -12.15 -7.33 -2.38
C PRO A 114 -13.02 -7.77 -3.57
N GLY A 115 -12.45 -8.00 -4.76
CA GLY A 115 -13.19 -8.42 -5.96
C GLY A 115 -13.91 -9.77 -5.83
N GLN A 116 -13.53 -10.59 -4.85
CA GLN A 116 -14.20 -11.86 -4.55
C GLN A 116 -15.49 -11.71 -3.75
N ASP A 117 -15.68 -10.59 -3.06
CA ASP A 117 -16.84 -10.36 -2.19
C ASP A 117 -18.07 -9.95 -3.01
N ALA A 118 -17.87 -9.14 -4.05
CA ALA A 118 -18.92 -8.75 -4.99
C ALA A 118 -19.51 -9.94 -5.76
N ALA A 119 -18.67 -10.94 -6.11
CA ALA A 119 -19.13 -12.18 -6.72
C ALA A 119 -19.90 -13.08 -5.73
N GLN A 120 -19.72 -12.91 -4.42
CA GLN A 120 -20.42 -13.68 -3.39
C GLN A 120 -21.84 -13.15 -3.11
N GLU A 121 -22.08 -11.84 -3.23
CA GLU A 121 -23.41 -11.25 -3.05
C GLU A 121 -24.33 -11.48 -4.26
N SER A 122 -23.82 -11.34 -5.49
CA SER A 122 -24.60 -11.58 -6.70
C SER A 122 -25.03 -13.05 -6.87
N ASP A 123 -24.23 -13.98 -6.37
CA ASP A 123 -24.45 -15.42 -6.53
C ASP A 123 -25.40 -16.00 -5.47
N GLN A 124 -25.71 -15.26 -4.39
CA GLN A 124 -26.78 -15.63 -3.45
C GLN A 124 -28.18 -15.33 -4.00
N ALA A 125 -28.34 -14.31 -4.85
CA ALA A 125 -29.61 -13.99 -5.49
C ALA A 125 -30.00 -15.01 -6.59
N SER A 126 -29.02 -15.55 -7.34
CA SER A 126 -29.26 -16.53 -8.41
C SER A 126 -29.42 -17.99 -7.93
N ARG A 127 -29.01 -18.33 -6.70
CA ARG A 127 -29.06 -19.71 -6.18
C ARG A 127 -30.43 -20.20 -5.69
N ARG A 128 -31.50 -19.42 -5.84
CA ARG A 128 -32.87 -19.88 -5.54
C ARG A 128 -33.50 -20.72 -6.66
N MET A 129 -32.82 -20.91 -7.80
CA MET A 129 -33.43 -21.58 -8.96
C MET A 129 -32.46 -22.42 -9.78
N SER A 130 -31.72 -23.35 -9.18
CA SER A 130 -31.17 -24.48 -9.97
C SER A 130 -30.87 -25.71 -9.13
N THR A 131 -31.68 -26.74 -9.35
CA THR A 131 -31.56 -28.07 -8.76
C THR A 131 -30.62 -28.94 -9.59
N ARG A 132 -29.79 -29.73 -8.88
CA ARG A 132 -29.12 -30.97 -9.34
C ARG A 132 -28.27 -30.88 -10.63
N ARG A 133 -26.97 -30.58 -10.46
CA ARG A 133 -25.79 -31.32 -11.00
C ARG A 133 -24.55 -30.43 -10.98
N ALA A 134 -23.78 -30.45 -9.89
CA ALA A 134 -22.35 -30.16 -9.82
C ALA A 134 -21.87 -30.34 -8.37
N ALA A 135 -21.69 -31.59 -7.94
CA ALA A 135 -20.98 -31.89 -6.70
C ALA A 135 -19.46 -31.88 -6.97
N THR A 136 -18.93 -30.71 -7.33
CA THR A 136 -17.51 -30.38 -7.14
C THR A 136 -17.51 -29.23 -6.16
N ARG A 137 -17.11 -29.52 -4.93
CA ARG A 137 -16.96 -28.58 -3.82
C ARG A 137 -16.07 -27.42 -4.29
N THR A 138 -16.64 -26.34 -4.81
CA THR A 138 -15.95 -25.08 -5.01
C THR A 138 -15.68 -24.53 -3.61
N GLU A 139 -14.60 -25.01 -2.99
CA GLU A 139 -14.06 -24.41 -1.78
C GLU A 139 -13.77 -22.96 -2.12
N GLN A 140 -14.55 -22.05 -1.53
CA GLN A 140 -14.38 -20.61 -1.71
C GLN A 140 -12.94 -20.28 -1.35
N SER A 141 -12.16 -19.87 -2.36
CA SER A 141 -10.75 -19.58 -2.21
C SER A 141 -10.57 -18.08 -2.05
N ASN A 142 -10.03 -17.66 -0.91
CA ASN A 142 -9.70 -16.27 -0.62
C ASN A 142 -8.33 -15.96 -1.22
N SER A 143 -8.25 -14.96 -2.11
CA SER A 143 -6.98 -14.53 -2.70
C SER A 143 -6.34 -13.41 -1.88
N TYR A 144 -5.08 -13.59 -1.48
CA TYR A 144 -4.30 -12.60 -0.72
C TYR A 144 -3.10 -12.09 -1.54
N PRO A 145 -3.30 -11.22 -2.54
CA PRO A 145 -2.26 -10.82 -3.49
C PRO A 145 -1.21 -9.87 -2.90
N LEU A 146 -1.52 -9.17 -1.80
CA LEU A 146 -0.66 -8.14 -1.22
C LEU A 146 -0.13 -8.56 0.16
N LEU A 147 1.19 -8.51 0.32
CA LEU A 147 1.87 -8.72 1.60
C LEU A 147 2.63 -7.45 2.02
N LEU A 148 2.24 -6.88 3.16
CA LEU A 148 2.97 -5.81 3.85
C LEU A 148 3.91 -6.43 4.89
N THR A 149 5.18 -6.04 4.95
CA THR A 149 6.09 -6.51 5.99
C THR A 149 6.87 -5.39 6.64
N ARG A 150 6.95 -5.42 7.98
CA ARG A 150 7.85 -4.60 8.79
C ARG A 150 8.73 -5.55 9.61
N LEU A 151 9.64 -6.25 8.93
CA LEU A 151 10.51 -7.29 9.48
C LEU A 151 11.98 -6.97 9.16
N PRO A 152 12.95 -7.34 10.01
CA PRO A 152 14.37 -7.40 9.63
C PRO A 152 14.59 -8.40 8.49
N ALA A 153 15.63 -8.19 7.67
CA ALA A 153 15.87 -8.97 6.44
C ALA A 153 15.87 -10.49 6.68
N SER A 154 16.56 -10.97 7.71
CA SER A 154 16.63 -12.41 8.03
C SER A 154 15.27 -13.00 8.42
N LEU A 155 14.50 -12.30 9.25
CA LEU A 155 13.15 -12.72 9.63
C LEU A 155 12.19 -12.67 8.43
N GLN A 156 12.34 -11.68 7.56
CA GLN A 156 11.56 -11.54 6.35
C GLN A 156 11.78 -12.71 5.39
N SER A 157 13.03 -13.07 5.12
CA SER A 157 13.38 -14.22 4.27
C SER A 157 12.78 -15.51 4.81
N ARG A 158 12.93 -15.78 6.11
CA ARG A 158 12.34 -16.97 6.75
C ARG A 158 10.82 -16.99 6.73
N PHE A 159 10.19 -15.84 6.93
CA PHE A 159 8.73 -15.74 6.87
C PHE A 159 8.22 -15.97 5.44
N ILE A 160 8.90 -15.44 4.43
CA ILE A 160 8.57 -15.65 3.02
C ILE A 160 8.74 -17.13 2.64
N GLU A 161 9.84 -17.77 3.02
CA GLU A 161 10.07 -19.21 2.82
C GLU A 161 8.94 -20.04 3.45
N TYR A 162 8.59 -19.74 4.70
CA TYR A 162 7.49 -20.40 5.38
C TYR A 162 6.16 -20.26 4.63
N LEU A 163 5.84 -19.07 4.12
CA LEU A 163 4.61 -18.87 3.35
C LEU A 163 4.64 -19.68 2.04
N ALA A 164 5.74 -19.65 1.31
CA ALA A 164 5.88 -20.40 0.06
C ALA A 164 5.73 -21.91 0.27
N GLU A 165 6.37 -22.48 1.30
CA GLU A 165 6.31 -23.91 1.60
C GLU A 165 4.93 -24.39 2.09
N ASN A 166 4.20 -23.55 2.82
CA ASN A 166 2.94 -23.96 3.45
C ASN A 166 1.71 -23.64 2.59
N PHE A 167 1.83 -22.73 1.62
CA PHE A 167 0.70 -22.26 0.82
C PHE A 167 0.91 -22.28 -0.69
N ASP A 168 2.01 -22.86 -1.18
CA ASP A 168 2.34 -22.97 -2.61
C ASP A 168 2.24 -21.61 -3.34
N CYS A 169 2.85 -20.59 -2.73
CA CYS A 169 2.82 -19.23 -3.23
C CYS A 169 4.23 -18.69 -3.54
N HIS A 170 4.32 -17.83 -4.55
CA HIS A 170 5.52 -17.07 -4.85
C HIS A 170 5.37 -15.64 -4.33
N ILE A 171 6.39 -15.15 -3.60
CA ILE A 171 6.42 -13.79 -3.06
C ILE A 171 7.55 -13.02 -3.72
N SER A 172 7.22 -11.86 -4.29
CA SER A 172 8.18 -10.96 -4.94
C SER A 172 7.95 -9.50 -4.51
N ASN A 173 8.96 -8.64 -4.63
CA ASN A 173 8.80 -7.22 -4.31
C ASN A 173 7.75 -6.57 -5.23
N LEU A 174 6.78 -5.85 -4.64
CA LEU A 174 5.81 -5.10 -5.42
C LEU A 174 6.48 -3.83 -5.95
N ARG A 175 6.63 -3.72 -7.27
CA ARG A 175 7.11 -2.51 -7.93
C ARG A 175 5.97 -1.51 -8.06
N ILE A 176 6.21 -0.27 -7.65
CA ILE A 176 5.22 0.81 -7.76
C ILE A 176 5.54 1.67 -8.99
N PRO A 177 4.69 1.69 -10.02
CA PRO A 177 4.86 2.60 -11.14
C PRO A 177 4.70 4.06 -10.72
N ASP A 178 5.43 4.98 -11.35
CA ASP A 178 5.29 6.43 -11.13
C ASP A 178 3.85 6.89 -11.31
N ARG A 179 3.16 6.34 -12.32
CA ARG A 179 1.76 6.63 -12.60
C ARG A 179 0.86 6.27 -11.42
N PHE A 180 1.15 5.18 -10.72
CA PHE A 180 0.39 4.78 -9.53
C PHE A 180 0.49 5.84 -8.43
N ILE A 181 1.67 6.43 -8.23
CA ILE A 181 1.88 7.45 -7.21
C ILE A 181 1.10 8.71 -7.57
N ILE A 182 1.16 9.16 -8.83
CA ILE A 182 0.37 10.31 -9.30
C ILE A 182 -1.13 10.03 -9.20
N ASP A 183 -1.62 8.87 -9.63
CA ASP A 183 -3.03 8.51 -9.53
C ASP A 183 -3.50 8.44 -8.06
N ALA A 184 -2.63 7.99 -7.14
CA ALA A 184 -2.93 7.99 -5.71
C ALA A 184 -3.00 9.41 -5.13
N ILE A 185 -2.12 10.31 -5.56
CA ILE A 185 -2.19 11.73 -5.20
C ILE A 185 -3.49 12.33 -5.74
N GLU A 186 -3.76 12.13 -7.03
CA GLU A 186 -4.93 12.67 -7.72
C GLU A 186 -6.22 12.29 -6.99
N LYS A 187 -6.40 11.01 -6.68
CA LYS A 187 -7.53 10.51 -5.89
C LYS A 187 -7.60 11.12 -4.49
N HIS A 188 -6.46 11.38 -3.86
CA HIS A 188 -6.41 11.99 -2.53
C HIS A 188 -6.80 13.47 -2.58
N VAL A 189 -6.37 14.23 -3.58
CA VAL A 189 -6.64 15.66 -3.66
C VAL A 189 -7.98 15.98 -4.31
N GLU A 190 -8.60 15.04 -5.03
CA GLU A 190 -9.90 15.19 -5.68
C GLU A 190 -11.00 15.64 -4.70
N VAL A 191 -10.94 15.18 -3.45
CA VAL A 191 -11.92 15.54 -2.40
C VAL A 191 -11.83 17.00 -1.95
N PHE A 192 -10.72 17.69 -2.25
CA PHE A 192 -10.53 19.11 -1.97
C PHE A 192 -11.02 20.00 -3.12
N THR A 193 -11.69 19.44 -4.13
CA THR A 193 -12.28 20.23 -5.21
C THR A 193 -13.44 21.05 -4.66
N PRO A 194 -13.40 22.39 -4.75
CA PRO A 194 -14.45 23.25 -4.20
C PRO A 194 -15.83 22.87 -4.75
N THR A 195 -16.80 22.72 -3.86
CA THR A 195 -18.22 22.58 -4.20
C THR A 195 -18.90 23.93 -4.36
N ASN A 196 -20.14 23.90 -4.86
CA ASN A 196 -20.99 25.09 -4.89
C ASN A 196 -21.42 25.51 -3.48
N ASP A 197 -21.35 24.58 -2.52
CA ASP A 197 -21.60 24.82 -1.10
C ASP A 197 -20.26 24.83 -0.33
N PRO A 198 -19.86 25.95 0.30
CA PRO A 198 -18.62 26.04 1.07
C PRO A 198 -18.68 25.28 2.40
N ASP A 199 -19.86 24.95 2.93
CA ASP A 199 -19.99 24.20 4.19
C ASP A 199 -19.66 22.70 4.00
N ASP A 200 -19.76 22.20 2.76
CA ASP A 200 -19.40 20.83 2.36
C ASP A 200 -17.91 20.68 1.97
N ASP A 201 -17.16 21.78 1.88
CA ASP A 201 -15.77 21.75 1.42
C ASP A 201 -14.84 21.10 2.46
N ILE A 202 -14.31 19.94 2.11
CA ILE A 202 -13.34 19.23 2.94
C ILE A 202 -12.01 19.99 2.90
N GLN A 203 -11.49 20.34 4.08
CA GLN A 203 -10.19 21.00 4.22
C GLN A 203 -9.06 19.98 4.32
N ALA A 204 -7.99 20.19 3.53
CA ALA A 204 -6.79 19.36 3.62
C ALA A 204 -6.13 19.48 4.99
N THR A 205 -5.88 18.35 5.65
CA THR A 205 -5.33 18.35 7.02
C THR A 205 -3.81 18.52 7.05
N ARG A 206 -3.11 18.20 5.96
CA ARG A 206 -1.64 18.26 5.84
C ARG A 206 -1.20 18.73 4.46
N ASN A 207 0.04 19.19 4.39
CA ASN A 207 0.71 19.52 3.14
C ASN A 207 0.96 18.24 2.32
N LEU A 208 0.97 18.39 1.00
CA LEU A 208 1.37 17.35 0.05
C LEU A 208 2.84 17.54 -0.28
N GLN A 209 3.63 16.48 -0.21
CA GLN A 209 5.03 16.46 -0.62
C GLN A 209 5.24 15.43 -1.73
N ILE A 210 5.91 15.84 -2.80
CA ILE A 210 6.23 15.01 -3.96
C ILE A 210 7.74 15.06 -4.17
N TRP A 211 8.36 13.89 -4.37
CA TRP A 211 9.77 13.77 -4.75
C TRP A 211 9.86 13.37 -6.21
N LEU A 212 10.56 14.21 -6.98
CA LEU A 212 10.89 13.99 -8.37
C LEU A 212 12.37 13.61 -8.50
N GLU A 213 12.67 12.66 -9.36
CA GLU A 213 14.02 12.25 -9.70
C GLU A 213 14.27 12.56 -11.18
N PRO A 214 15.37 13.26 -11.52
CA PRO A 214 15.70 13.51 -12.92
C PRO A 214 15.98 12.20 -13.67
N PRO A 215 15.60 12.10 -14.95
CA PRO A 215 15.81 10.90 -15.73
C PRO A 215 17.30 10.59 -15.83
N LEU A 216 17.64 9.30 -15.80
CA LEU A 216 19.01 8.86 -16.07
C LEU A 216 19.33 9.15 -17.53
N LEU A 217 20.34 9.99 -17.79
CA LEU A 217 20.79 10.25 -19.16
C LEU A 217 21.36 8.95 -19.74
N PRO A 218 20.86 8.47 -20.90
CA PRO A 218 21.45 7.30 -21.56
C PRO A 218 22.89 7.62 -21.94
N GLN A 219 23.77 6.65 -21.67
CA GLN A 219 25.18 6.73 -22.01
C GLN A 219 25.31 6.35 -23.49
N ASP A 220 25.11 7.30 -24.40
CA ASP A 220 25.40 7.06 -25.82
C ASP A 220 26.90 6.82 -25.96
N GLY A 221 27.24 5.56 -26.22
CA GLY A 221 28.60 5.13 -26.53
C GLY A 221 28.96 5.56 -27.94
N GLU A 222 29.98 6.42 -28.05
CA GLU A 222 31.12 6.29 -28.98
C GLU A 222 31.97 7.58 -28.90
N SER A 223 32.79 7.69 -27.87
CA SER A 223 34.06 8.42 -27.93
C SER A 223 34.94 7.98 -26.78
N GLY A 224 36.07 7.37 -27.12
CA GLY A 224 37.05 6.86 -26.19
C GLY A 224 37.67 7.98 -25.35
N GLY A 225 37.95 7.66 -24.08
CA GLY A 225 38.75 8.53 -23.22
C GLY A 225 38.29 8.52 -21.77
N PHE A 226 38.92 7.68 -20.96
CA PHE A 226 39.13 7.83 -19.51
C PHE A 226 38.06 8.58 -18.71
N ASN A 227 36.88 7.99 -18.48
CA ASN A 227 36.05 8.16 -17.27
C ASN A 227 34.86 7.19 -17.29
N LYS A 228 35.13 5.89 -17.13
CA LYS A 228 34.09 4.89 -16.82
C LYS A 228 33.67 5.08 -15.36
N HIS A 229 32.68 5.92 -15.10
CA HIS A 229 31.65 5.83 -14.04
C HIS A 229 30.73 7.04 -14.19
N GLY A 230 29.42 6.81 -14.27
CA GLY A 230 28.37 7.84 -14.37
C GLY A 230 28.34 8.78 -13.17
N LYS A 231 29.17 9.83 -13.22
CA LYS A 231 29.48 10.71 -12.09
C LYS A 231 29.13 12.18 -12.33
N LEU A 232 28.11 12.46 -13.14
CA LEU A 232 27.66 13.85 -13.40
C LEU A 232 26.16 14.11 -13.13
N GLN A 233 25.44 13.20 -12.49
CA GLN A 233 24.13 13.55 -11.93
C GLN A 233 24.33 14.00 -10.47
N THR A 234 24.65 15.28 -10.29
CA THR A 234 24.79 15.90 -8.96
C THR A 234 23.44 16.03 -8.26
N LEU A 235 22.36 16.26 -9.03
CA LEU A 235 21.00 16.37 -8.52
C LEU A 235 20.30 15.00 -8.51
N LYS A 236 20.12 14.45 -7.31
CA LYS A 236 19.45 13.16 -7.12
C LYS A 236 17.93 13.29 -7.06
N THR A 237 17.43 14.27 -6.31
CA THR A 237 15.99 14.43 -6.03
C THR A 237 15.62 15.91 -5.94
N ILE A 238 14.40 16.23 -6.35
CA ILE A 238 13.75 17.52 -6.16
C ILE A 238 12.51 17.26 -5.30
N GLN A 239 12.46 17.85 -4.11
CA GLN A 239 11.28 17.77 -3.25
C GLN A 239 10.41 19.01 -3.45
N MET A 240 9.18 18.81 -3.88
CA MET A 240 8.16 19.85 -4.01
C MET A 240 7.14 19.71 -2.88
N THR A 241 6.83 20.82 -2.21
CA THR A 241 5.88 20.85 -1.10
C THR A 241 4.75 21.81 -1.44
N PHE A 242 3.52 21.31 -1.41
CA PHE A 242 2.29 22.06 -1.64
C PHE A 242 1.62 22.31 -0.28
N SER A 243 1.34 23.58 0.01
CA SER A 243 0.58 23.92 1.20
C SER A 243 -0.83 23.34 1.10
N ARG A 244 -1.39 22.89 2.22
CA ARG A 244 -2.78 22.43 2.29
C ARG A 244 -3.78 23.45 1.72
N ALA A 245 -3.50 24.74 1.86
CA ALA A 245 -4.36 25.83 1.39
C ALA A 245 -4.34 26.00 -0.14
N ASP A 246 -3.28 25.52 -0.81
CA ASP A 246 -3.11 25.68 -2.26
C ASP A 246 -3.75 24.52 -3.04
N LEU A 247 -3.98 23.37 -2.39
CA LEU A 247 -4.51 22.16 -3.04
C LEU A 247 -5.87 22.37 -3.72
N PRO A 248 -6.87 23.02 -3.07
CA PRO A 248 -8.14 23.33 -3.74
C PRO A 248 -7.95 24.22 -4.98
N GLY A 249 -7.07 25.21 -4.89
CA GLY A 249 -6.76 26.12 -6.01
C GLY A 249 -6.10 25.39 -7.19
N MET A 250 -5.19 24.45 -6.91
CA MET A 250 -4.60 23.59 -7.95
C MET A 250 -5.64 22.69 -8.61
N MET A 251 -6.55 22.09 -7.82
CA MET A 251 -7.65 21.28 -8.37
C MET A 251 -8.57 22.12 -9.25
N TYR A 252 -8.96 23.30 -8.80
CA TYR A 252 -9.79 24.23 -9.56
C TYR A 252 -9.15 24.57 -10.91
N LYS A 253 -7.87 24.97 -10.92
CA LYS A 253 -7.14 25.29 -12.16
C LYS A 253 -6.98 24.07 -13.07
N GLY A 254 -6.72 22.90 -12.50
CA GLY A 254 -6.65 21.64 -13.23
C GLY A 254 -7.94 21.29 -13.96
N ASN A 255 -9.07 21.43 -13.27
CA ASN A 255 -10.39 21.20 -13.84
C ASN A 255 -10.74 22.23 -14.92
N GLU A 256 -10.40 23.51 -14.72
CA GLU A 256 -10.54 24.56 -15.73
C GLU A 256 -9.76 24.22 -17.01
N LEU A 257 -8.52 23.73 -16.89
CA LEU A 257 -7.71 23.28 -18.03
C LEU A 257 -8.35 22.09 -18.75
N LYS A 258 -8.87 21.09 -18.01
CA LYS A 258 -9.57 19.94 -18.61
C LYS A 258 -10.83 20.35 -19.37
N GLN A 259 -11.56 21.35 -18.89
CA GLN A 259 -12.73 21.89 -19.58
C GLN A 259 -12.35 22.57 -20.90
N LYS A 260 -11.29 23.38 -20.89
CA LYS A 260 -10.76 24.07 -22.08
C LYS A 260 -10.21 23.12 -23.15
N GLN A 261 -9.70 21.95 -22.76
CA GLN A 261 -9.11 20.95 -23.67
C GLN A 261 -10.13 20.11 -24.46
N LYS A 262 -11.44 20.21 -24.17
CA LYS A 262 -12.49 19.42 -24.86
C LYS A 262 -12.60 19.69 -26.38
N GLN A 263 -11.80 20.59 -26.95
CA GLN A 263 -11.85 20.98 -28.36
C GLN A 263 -10.77 20.37 -29.29
N GLY A 264 -9.79 19.58 -28.83
CA GLY A 264 -8.72 19.13 -29.76
C GLY A 264 -7.93 17.86 -29.42
N GLU A 265 -7.64 17.56 -28.16
CA GLU A 265 -6.92 16.33 -27.76
C GLU A 265 -7.16 16.09 -26.27
N ILE A 266 -7.67 14.92 -25.88
CA ILE A 266 -8.00 14.63 -24.48
C ILE A 266 -6.73 14.20 -23.75
N ASP A 267 -6.17 15.10 -22.95
CA ASP A 267 -5.11 14.75 -22.02
C ASP A 267 -5.65 13.78 -20.97
N LYS A 268 -5.02 12.61 -20.85
CA LYS A 268 -5.41 11.55 -19.90
C LYS A 268 -5.00 11.87 -18.47
N ARG A 269 -4.21 12.91 -18.26
CA ARG A 269 -3.74 13.33 -16.94
C ARG A 269 -4.88 13.76 -16.01
N GLY A 270 -4.59 13.64 -14.72
CA GLY A 270 -5.46 14.14 -13.67
C GLY A 270 -5.54 15.67 -13.67
N ALA A 271 -6.56 16.23 -13.02
CA ALA A 271 -6.68 17.68 -12.86
C ALA A 271 -5.50 18.24 -12.07
N PHE A 272 -5.14 17.62 -10.94
CA PHE A 272 -3.98 18.06 -10.17
C PHE A 272 -2.69 17.92 -10.97
N GLU A 273 -2.46 16.77 -11.62
CA GLU A 273 -1.27 16.53 -12.44
C GLU A 273 -1.09 17.59 -13.55
N LEU A 274 -2.18 18.01 -14.20
CA LEU A 274 -2.17 19.07 -15.20
C LEU A 274 -1.77 20.43 -14.63
N ALA A 275 -2.43 20.85 -13.55
CA ALA A 275 -2.13 22.12 -12.88
C ALA A 275 -0.69 22.13 -12.37
N PHE A 276 -0.26 21.02 -11.78
CA PHE A 276 1.10 20.82 -11.29
C PHE A 276 2.13 20.92 -12.41
N SER A 277 1.93 20.19 -13.52
CA SER A 277 2.85 20.20 -14.65
C SER A 277 2.97 21.60 -15.26
N LEU A 278 1.84 22.30 -15.42
CA LEU A 278 1.82 23.66 -15.95
C LEU A 278 2.52 24.65 -15.01
N TYR A 279 2.24 24.58 -13.72
CA TYR A 279 2.87 25.44 -12.71
C TYR A 279 4.39 25.22 -12.67
N ALA A 280 4.82 23.96 -12.62
CA ALA A 280 6.23 23.60 -12.58
C ALA A 280 6.98 24.03 -13.83
N TYR A 281 6.36 23.93 -15.00
CA TYR A 281 6.95 24.41 -16.25
C TYR A 281 7.09 25.93 -16.26
N HIS A 282 6.04 26.69 -15.96
CA HIS A 282 6.06 28.15 -16.07
C HIS A 282 6.88 28.85 -15.00
N HIS A 283 6.89 28.34 -13.76
CA HIS A 283 7.55 29.00 -12.64
C HIS A 283 8.93 28.44 -12.33
N MET A 284 9.21 27.18 -12.70
CA MET A 284 10.47 26.51 -12.35
C MET A 284 11.22 25.98 -13.58
N GLY A 285 10.64 26.01 -14.78
CA GLY A 285 11.24 25.41 -15.97
C GLY A 285 11.33 23.88 -15.91
N ILE A 286 10.52 23.23 -15.06
CA ILE A 286 10.58 21.78 -14.84
C ILE A 286 9.47 21.10 -15.66
N LEU A 287 9.88 20.18 -16.55
CA LEU A 287 8.98 19.28 -17.25
C LEU A 287 8.72 18.03 -16.39
N VAL A 288 7.66 18.07 -15.58
CA VAL A 288 7.29 16.98 -14.66
C VAL A 288 7.13 15.65 -15.38
N GLU A 289 6.59 15.65 -16.60
CA GLU A 289 6.41 14.45 -17.44
C GLU A 289 7.73 13.76 -17.86
N LYS A 290 8.87 14.47 -17.78
CA LYS A 290 10.21 13.90 -18.03
C LYS A 290 10.90 13.48 -16.74
N MET A 291 10.30 13.77 -15.59
CA MET A 291 10.83 13.41 -14.28
C MET A 291 10.18 12.11 -13.80
N ARG A 292 10.92 11.34 -13.01
CA ARG A 292 10.42 10.16 -12.34
C ARG A 292 9.80 10.54 -11.00
N VAL A 293 8.60 10.07 -10.70
CA VAL A 293 7.93 10.34 -9.41
C VAL A 293 8.27 9.22 -8.45
N SER A 294 9.20 9.45 -7.52
CA SER A 294 9.72 8.37 -6.68
C SER A 294 9.01 8.20 -5.35
N LYS A 295 8.41 9.27 -4.81
CA LYS A 295 7.72 9.27 -3.52
C LYS A 295 6.66 10.36 -3.43
N ALA A 296 5.61 10.10 -2.67
CA ALA A 296 4.59 11.05 -2.26
C ALA A 296 4.28 10.89 -0.77
N ALA A 297 4.02 12.00 -0.09
CA ALA A 297 3.55 12.02 1.29
C ALA A 297 2.41 13.03 1.43
N CYS A 298 1.28 12.58 1.97
CA CYS A 298 0.10 13.40 2.22
C CYS A 298 -0.45 13.14 3.64
N GLY A 299 -1.66 13.63 3.90
CA GLY A 299 -2.34 13.46 5.19
C GLY A 299 -2.58 12.00 5.59
N GLU A 300 -2.85 11.15 4.60
CA GLU A 300 -3.38 9.79 4.78
C GLU A 300 -2.35 8.70 4.54
N PHE A 301 -1.37 8.95 3.68
CA PHE A 301 -0.35 7.96 3.35
C PHE A 301 0.99 8.59 2.97
N VAL A 302 2.03 7.77 3.06
CA VAL A 302 3.30 7.97 2.36
C VAL A 302 3.51 6.75 1.50
N ILE A 303 3.79 6.95 0.22
CA ILE A 303 4.09 5.88 -0.73
C ILE A 303 5.33 6.25 -1.52
N GLY A 304 6.16 5.27 -1.84
CA GLY A 304 7.30 5.51 -2.68
C GLY A 304 8.01 4.24 -3.07
N THR A 305 9.02 4.43 -3.90
CA THR A 305 9.90 3.39 -4.41
C THR A 305 11.27 3.52 -3.77
N THR A 306 11.97 2.40 -3.60
CA THR A 306 13.39 2.43 -3.25
C THR A 306 14.26 2.31 -4.49
N ALA A 307 15.59 2.37 -4.34
CA ALA A 307 16.54 2.35 -5.45
C ALA A 307 16.45 1.08 -6.30
N ASP A 308 16.02 -0.04 -5.72
CA ASP A 308 15.78 -1.31 -6.42
C ASP A 308 14.39 -1.41 -7.10
N GLY A 309 13.61 -0.33 -7.04
CA GLY A 309 12.23 -0.25 -7.54
C GLY A 309 11.18 -0.89 -6.61
N SER A 310 11.56 -1.45 -5.46
CA SER A 310 10.62 -2.03 -4.50
C SER A 310 9.76 -0.95 -3.84
N GLY A 311 8.49 -1.29 -3.59
CA GLY A 311 7.51 -0.41 -2.99
C GLY A 311 7.63 -0.33 -1.47
N LYS A 312 7.45 0.88 -0.94
CA LYS A 312 7.23 1.14 0.48
C LYS A 312 5.98 1.98 0.68
N CYS A 313 5.22 1.67 1.73
CA CYS A 313 4.09 2.49 2.15
C CYS A 313 4.11 2.75 3.65
N LYS A 314 3.44 3.81 4.07
CA LYS A 314 3.09 4.11 5.45
C LYS A 314 1.67 4.64 5.44
N LEU A 315 0.78 4.00 6.19
CA LEU A 315 -0.59 4.44 6.36
C LEU A 315 -0.66 5.33 7.59
N LEU A 316 -1.37 6.45 7.50
CA LEU A 316 -1.69 7.30 8.62
C LEU A 316 -3.14 7.04 9.04
N PRO A 317 -3.46 7.19 10.34
CA PRO A 317 -4.84 7.03 10.79
C PRO A 317 -5.70 8.15 10.17
N THR A 318 -6.73 7.75 9.44
CA THR A 318 -7.76 8.68 8.96
C THR A 318 -8.51 9.19 10.19
N ARG A 319 -8.55 10.51 10.41
CA ARG A 319 -9.45 11.07 11.41
C ARG A 319 -10.86 10.95 10.85
N LEU A 320 -11.64 9.99 11.35
CA LEU A 320 -13.08 10.02 11.15
C LEU A 320 -13.60 11.33 11.78
N PRO A 321 -14.36 12.17 11.06
CA PRO A 321 -15.03 13.29 11.68
C PRO A 321 -15.95 12.75 12.77
N VAL A 322 -15.90 13.39 13.94
CA VAL A 322 -16.72 13.08 15.09
C VAL A 322 -18.19 13.18 14.66
N SER A 323 -18.91 12.07 14.86
CA SER A 323 -20.35 11.85 14.67
C SER A 323 -21.23 13.11 14.62
N VAL A 324 -21.93 13.30 13.51
CA VAL A 324 -23.21 14.02 13.45
C VAL A 324 -24.32 12.96 13.38
N PRO A 325 -25.45 13.09 14.11
CA PRO A 325 -26.50 12.08 14.10
C PRO A 325 -27.14 11.94 12.72
N VAL A 326 -27.58 10.73 12.44
CA VAL A 326 -28.29 10.28 11.24
C VAL A 326 -29.52 11.15 10.96
N GLU A 327 -29.51 11.90 9.86
CA GLU A 327 -30.70 12.17 9.05
C GLU A 327 -30.35 11.97 7.57
N GLU A 328 -31.23 11.23 6.90
CA GLU A 328 -31.14 10.83 5.51
C GLU A 328 -31.11 12.04 4.58
N SER A 329 -30.05 12.18 3.80
CA SER A 329 -30.15 12.82 2.49
C SER A 329 -29.24 12.13 1.49
N PHE A 330 -29.91 11.55 0.49
CA PHE A 330 -29.32 11.03 -0.73
C PHE A 330 -28.65 12.17 -1.50
N ILE A 331 -27.32 12.16 -1.56
CA ILE A 331 -26.59 12.74 -2.70
C ILE A 331 -25.73 11.62 -3.30
N GLU A 332 -26.34 10.96 -4.27
CA GLU A 332 -25.74 9.97 -5.14
C GLU A 332 -24.78 10.69 -6.10
N GLY A 333 -23.48 10.69 -5.82
CA GLY A 333 -22.50 11.20 -6.79
C GLY A 333 -21.23 11.80 -6.20
N ARG A 334 -20.39 10.99 -5.54
CA ARG A 334 -18.92 11.13 -5.47
C ARG A 334 -18.35 9.84 -4.88
N LYS A 335 -18.12 8.86 -5.76
CA LYS A 335 -17.41 7.62 -5.43
C LYS A 335 -15.92 7.92 -5.33
N ALA A 336 -15.42 8.21 -4.14
CA ALA A 336 -13.98 8.26 -3.92
C ALA A 336 -13.69 7.83 -2.50
N HIS A 337 -13.25 6.58 -2.28
CA HIS A 337 -12.07 6.17 -1.49
C HIS A 337 -11.87 4.66 -1.67
N GLY A 338 -11.40 4.27 -2.85
CA GLY A 338 -10.51 3.11 -2.92
C GLY A 338 -9.21 3.51 -2.21
N GLY A 339 -9.18 3.41 -0.87
CA GLY A 339 -8.02 3.80 -0.07
C GLY A 339 -6.73 3.23 -0.67
N VAL A 340 -5.59 3.93 -0.50
CA VAL A 340 -4.31 3.54 -1.15
C VAL A 340 -3.99 2.05 -0.99
N LEU A 341 -4.42 1.43 0.11
CA LEU A 341 -4.31 0.00 0.34
C LEU A 341 -5.12 -0.85 -0.66
N SER A 342 -6.38 -0.48 -0.95
CA SER A 342 -7.18 -1.12 -2.01
C SER A 342 -6.55 -0.95 -3.38
N ALA A 343 -5.98 0.22 -3.67
CA ALA A 343 -5.26 0.44 -4.93
C ALA A 343 -4.00 -0.44 -5.02
N LEU A 344 -3.27 -0.61 -3.91
CA LEU A 344 -2.12 -1.50 -3.83
C LEU A 344 -2.50 -2.97 -4.01
N VAL A 345 -3.66 -3.39 -3.50
CA VAL A 345 -4.21 -4.74 -3.73
C VAL A 345 -4.46 -4.96 -5.22
N HIS A 346 -5.11 -4.02 -5.91
CA HIS A 346 -5.32 -4.08 -7.36
C HIS A 346 -4.02 -4.02 -8.18
N LEU A 347 -2.98 -3.35 -7.68
CA LEU A 347 -1.66 -3.37 -8.31
C LEU A 347 -0.96 -4.73 -8.14
N ALA A 348 -1.26 -5.44 -7.06
CA ALA A 348 -0.64 -6.72 -6.72
C ALA A 348 -1.32 -7.93 -7.38
N THR A 349 -2.62 -7.85 -7.71
CA THR A 349 -3.30 -8.82 -8.60
C THR A 349 -2.68 -8.79 -9.98
#